data_AF-D4CPM4-F1
#
_entry.id   AF-D4CPM4-F1
#
_cell.length_a   1.000
_cell.length_b   1.000
_cell.length_c   1.000
_cell.angle_alpha   90.00
_cell.angle_beta   90.00
_cell.angle_gamma   90.00
#
_symmetry.space_group_name_H-M   'P 1'
#
loop_
_entity.id
_entity.type
_entity.pdbx_description
1 polymer ?
#
loop_
_entity_poly.entity_id
_entity_poly.type
_entity_poly.pdbx_seq_one_letter_code
_entity_poly.pdbx_strand_id
1 'polypeptide(L)' 'MKLYKYYTLRRPPAPGAIPMEGIFHVRDFNGCKLCKRIMNTAWGLALYTRRLEPEEIRQYELAYGGKVEEAR' A
#
# COMPACT_ATOMS: atom_id res chain seq x y z
N MET A 1 9.51 -0.79 -14.62
CA MET A 1 9.58 0.36 -13.67
C MET A 1 9.60 -0.16 -12.24
N LYS A 2 10.34 0.49 -11.33
CA LYS A 2 10.40 0.07 -9.92
C LYS A 2 9.25 0.71 -9.15
N LEU A 3 8.39 -0.13 -8.57
CA LEU A 3 7.26 0.29 -7.74
C LEU A 3 7.43 -0.23 -6.31
N TYR A 4 6.83 0.47 -5.36
CA TYR A 4 6.88 0.15 -3.95
C TYR A 4 5.49 -0.16 -3.45
N LYS A 5 5.30 -1.35 -2.91
CA LYS A 5 3.99 -1.83 -2.48
C LYS A 5 3.77 -1.55 -1.00
N TYR A 6 2.59 -1.05 -0.68
CA TYR A 6 2.14 -0.83 0.68
C TYR A 6 0.73 -1.35 0.85
N TYR A 7 0.44 -1.94 1.99
CA TYR A 7 -0.86 -2.50 2.34
C TYR A 7 -1.57 -1.60 3.34
N THR A 8 -2.88 -1.42 3.19
CA THR A 8 -3.69 -0.67 4.16
C THR A 8 -4.20 -1.58 5.26
N LEU A 9 -3.90 -1.25 6.53
CA LEU A 9 -4.15 -2.17 7.65
C LEU A 9 -5.49 -1.92 8.34
N ARG A 10 -5.83 -0.66 8.65
CA ARG A 10 -7.03 -0.34 9.43
C ARG A 10 -8.28 -0.09 8.61
N ARG A 11 -8.11 0.43 7.40
CA ARG A 11 -9.21 0.92 6.56
C ARG A 11 -8.96 0.64 5.08
N PRO A 12 -10.04 0.55 4.28
CA PRO A 12 -9.95 0.54 2.82
C PRO A 12 -9.11 1.70 2.28
N PRO A 13 -8.37 1.51 1.18
CA PRO A 13 -7.78 2.62 0.46
C PRO A 13 -8.88 3.54 -0.09
N ALA A 14 -8.81 4.82 0.26
CA ALA A 14 -9.72 5.87 -0.17
C ALA A 14 -8.95 7.20 -0.25
N PRO A 15 -9.47 8.22 -0.99
CA PRO A 15 -8.89 9.55 -0.95
C PRO A 15 -8.76 10.06 0.50
N GLY A 16 -7.57 10.52 0.89
CA GLY A 16 -7.27 10.95 2.26
C GLY A 16 -6.99 9.82 3.26
N ALA A 17 -7.21 8.56 2.89
CA ALA A 17 -6.84 7.39 3.71
C ALA A 17 -5.44 6.85 3.40
N ILE A 18 -4.81 7.33 2.32
CA ILE A 18 -3.45 6.99 1.86
C ILE A 18 -2.73 8.25 1.34
N PRO A 19 -1.38 8.30 1.34
CA PRO A 19 -0.63 9.35 0.68
C PRO A 19 -0.95 9.40 -0.81
N MET A 20 -1.34 10.56 -1.35
CA MET A 20 -1.72 10.67 -2.77
C MET A 20 -0.52 10.88 -3.68
N GLU A 21 0.59 11.39 -3.14
CA GLU A 21 1.78 11.70 -3.91
C GLU A 21 2.49 10.43 -4.39
N GLY A 22 2.79 10.36 -5.68
CA GLY A 22 3.51 9.24 -6.26
C GLY A 22 2.72 7.93 -6.33
N ILE A 23 1.40 7.95 -6.09
CA ILE A 23 0.53 6.79 -6.34
C ILE A 23 0.60 6.42 -7.82
N PHE A 24 0.85 5.15 -8.07
CA PHE A 24 0.77 4.54 -9.39
C PHE A 24 -0.51 3.72 -9.57
N HIS A 25 -0.85 2.92 -8.57
CA HIS A 25 -2.03 2.06 -8.63
C HIS A 25 -2.56 1.78 -7.23
N VAL A 26 -3.88 1.68 -7.11
CA VAL A 26 -4.57 1.35 -5.86
C VAL A 26 -5.53 0.20 -6.13
N ARG A 27 -5.54 -0.78 -5.23
CA ARG A 27 -6.45 -1.92 -5.30
C ARG A 27 -7.10 -2.12 -3.95
N ASP A 28 -8.41 -1.93 -3.91
CA ASP A 28 -9.27 -2.34 -2.81
C ASP A 28 -9.56 -3.85 -2.89
N PHE A 29 -9.62 -4.52 -1.74
CA PHE A 29 -9.88 -5.96 -1.68
C PHE A 29 -11.36 -6.33 -1.50
N ASN A 30 -12.25 -5.33 -1.43
CA ASN A 30 -13.66 -5.40 -1.08
C ASN A 30 -13.90 -6.14 0.25
N GLY A 31 -13.06 -5.84 1.24
CA GLY A 31 -13.06 -6.46 2.56
C GLY A 31 -11.67 -6.80 3.07
N CYS A 32 -11.57 -6.98 4.39
CA CYS A 32 -10.31 -7.31 5.04
C CYS A 32 -9.87 -8.74 4.72
N LYS A 33 -8.65 -8.92 4.20
CA LYS A 33 -8.10 -10.22 3.77
C LYS A 33 -6.73 -10.49 4.39
N LEU A 34 -6.48 -11.75 4.74
CA LEU A 34 -5.17 -12.20 5.22
C LEU A 34 -4.12 -12.11 4.10
N CYS A 35 -3.10 -11.31 4.32
CA CYS A 35 -2.00 -11.09 3.38
C CYS A 35 -0.72 -11.75 3.92
N LYS A 36 -0.40 -12.94 3.40
CA LYS A 36 0.79 -13.72 3.81
C LYS A 36 2.10 -12.92 3.76
N ARG A 37 2.23 -12.00 2.79
CA ARG A 37 3.44 -11.19 2.60
C ARG A 37 3.76 -10.26 3.79
N ILE A 38 2.74 -9.77 4.50
CA ILE A 38 2.90 -8.92 5.68
C ILE A 38 2.58 -9.67 6.98
N MET A 39 2.30 -10.97 6.89
CA MET A 39 1.80 -11.82 7.98
C MET A 39 0.67 -11.16 8.79
N ASN A 40 -0.19 -10.39 8.10
CA ASN A 40 -1.26 -9.60 8.71
C ASN A 40 -2.43 -9.47 7.72
N THR A 41 -3.56 -8.98 8.21
CA THR A 41 -4.71 -8.63 7.38
C THR A 41 -4.56 -7.24 6.78
N ALA A 42 -5.15 -7.04 5.61
CA ALA A 42 -5.18 -5.76 4.92
C ALA A 42 -6.50 -5.58 4.16
N TRP A 43 -6.90 -4.33 3.97
CA TRP A 43 -8.10 -3.96 3.23
C TRP A 43 -7.82 -3.69 1.75
N GLY A 44 -6.57 -3.40 1.42
CA GLY A 44 -6.15 -3.13 0.07
C GLY A 44 -4.64 -2.99 -0.03
N LEU A 45 -4.18 -2.58 -1.21
CA LEU A 45 -2.80 -2.18 -1.44
C LEU A 45 -2.73 -0.94 -2.32
N ALA A 46 -1.62 -0.23 -2.18
CA ALA A 46 -1.23 0.87 -3.05
C ALA A 46 0.22 0.64 -3.54
N LEU A 47 0.45 0.94 -4.81
CA LEU A 47 1.76 0.94 -5.45
C LEU A 47 2.20 2.37 -5.65
N TYR A 48 3.43 2.67 -5.29
CA TYR A 48 4.04 3.98 -5.41
C TYR A 48 5.26 3.96 -6.31
N THR A 49 5.51 5.06 -7.00
CA THR A 49 6.72 5.27 -7.81
C THR A 49 7.93 5.66 -6.96
N ARG A 50 7.71 6.04 -5.69
CA ARG A 50 8.73 6.33 -4.68
C ARG A 50 8.56 5.48 -3.43
N ARG A 51 9.59 5.43 -2.58
CA ARG A 51 9.41 4.94 -1.21
C ARG A 51 8.62 5.98 -0.42
N LEU A 52 7.70 5.50 0.40
CA LEU A 52 7.08 6.30 1.45
C LEU A 52 8.04 6.45 2.62
N GLU A 53 8.03 7.64 3.21
CA GLU A 53 8.80 7.93 4.42
C GLU A 53 8.22 7.18 5.62
N PRO A 54 9.04 6.85 6.64
CA PRO A 54 8.57 6.17 7.84
C PRO A 54 7.43 6.88 8.57
N GLU A 55 7.33 8.21 8.47
CA GLU A 55 6.24 9.01 9.03
C GLU A 55 4.95 8.83 8.25
N GLU A 56 5.00 8.87 6.91
CA GLU A 56 3.84 8.59 6.05
C GLU A 56 3.29 7.18 6.30
N ILE A 57 4.18 6.19 6.39
CA ILE A 57 3.81 4.81 6.67
C ILE A 57 3.08 4.70 8.01
N ARG A 58 3.56 5.40 9.04
CA ARG A 58 2.94 5.39 10.37
C ARG A 58 1.63 6.15 10.40
N GLN A 59 1.59 7.36 9.86
CA GLN A 59 0.41 8.23 9.85
C GLN A 59 -0.77 7.60 9.11
N TYR A 60 -0.50 6.90 8.01
CA TYR A 60 -1.53 6.23 7.21
C TYR A 60 -1.68 4.74 7.56
N GLU A 61 -0.98 4.26 8.59
CA GLU A 61 -1.05 2.88 9.09
C GLU A 61 -0.87 1.83 7.99
N LEU A 62 0.22 2.00 7.23
CA LEU A 62 0.57 1.15 6.10
C LEU A 62 1.60 0.09 6.49
N ALA A 63 1.57 -1.05 5.82
CA ALA A 63 2.63 -2.06 5.90
C ALA A 63 3.39 -2.17 4.59
N TYR A 64 4.72 -2.12 4.66
CA TYR A 64 5.56 -2.29 3.47
C TYR A 64 5.49 -3.72 2.93
N GLY A 65 5.11 -3.85 1.68
CA GLY A 65 4.92 -5.09 0.95
C GLY A 65 6.06 -5.45 -0.01
N GLY A 66 7.18 -4.71 0.02
CA GLY A 66 8.32 -4.94 -0.85
C GLY A 66 8.28 -4.15 -2.16
N LYS A 67 9.35 -4.33 -2.95
CA LYS A 67 9.47 -3.76 -4.29
C LYS A 67 8.77 -4.66 -5.30
N VAL A 68 8.18 -4.05 -6.32
CA VAL A 68 7.58 -4.73 -7.46
C VAL A 68 8.24 -4.19 -8.72
N GLU A 69 8.77 -5.08 -9.54
CA GLU A 69 9.28 -4.73 -10.86
C GLU A 69 8.18 -5.04 -11.86
N GLU A 70 7.63 -3.99 -12.47
CA GLU A 70 6.73 -4.17 -13.60
C GLU A 70 7.56 -4.15 -14.88
N ALA A 71 7.67 -5.31 -15.54
CA ALA A 71 8.12 -5.41 -16.92
C ALA A 71 7.00 -4.85 -17.79
N ARG A 72 7.34 -3.85 -18.60
CA ARG A 72 6.39 -3.12 -19.45
C ARG A 72 5.93 -4.00 -20.60
#